data_AF-A0A442S2B3-F1
#
_entry.id   AF-A0A442S2B3-F1
#
_cell.length_a   1.000
_cell.length_b   1.000
_cell.length_c   1.000
_cell.angle_alpha   90.00
_cell.angle_beta   90.00
_cell.angle_gamma   90.00
#
_symmetry.space_group_name_H-M   'P 1'
#
loop_
_entity.id
_entity.type
_entity.pdbx_description
1 polymer ?
#
loop_
_entity_poly.entity_id
_entity_poly.type
_entity_poly.pdbx_seq_one_letter_code
_entity_poly.pdbx_strand_id
1 'polypeptide(L)' 'LRDVIQRLALANRHYGYRRIGALLGREGWQVNHKRVLRVMGEDNLLCLRTRPFVPRTTDSRHSWRVVPNLARGMELTGV' A
#
# COMPACT_ATOMS: atom_id res chain seq x y z
N LEU A 1 10.39 20.89 1.27
CA LEU A 1 9.82 19.61 1.77
C LEU A 1 8.28 19.56 1.70
N ARG A 2 7.53 20.47 2.35
CA ARG A 2 6.05 20.48 2.26
C ARG A 2 5.56 20.56 0.81
N ASP A 3 6.09 21.51 0.04
CA ASP A 3 5.82 21.63 -1.41
C ASP A 3 6.05 20.31 -2.17
N VAL A 4 7.22 19.68 -2.00
CA VAL A 4 7.54 18.39 -2.63
C VAL A 4 6.54 17.30 -2.24
N ILE A 5 6.20 17.22 -0.94
CA ILE A 5 5.19 16.27 -0.44
C ILE A 5 3.83 16.53 -1.11
N GLN A 6 3.41 17.79 -1.20
CA GLN A 6 2.14 18.18 -1.83
C GLN A 6 2.14 17.81 -3.32
N ARG A 7 3.19 18.16 -4.07
CA ARG A 7 3.34 17.80 -5.49
C ARG A 7 3.31 16.29 -5.70
N LEU A 8 4.04 15.52 -4.90
CA LEU A 8 4.07 14.05 -5.01
C LEU A 8 2.72 13.42 -4.64
N ALA A 9 2.03 13.94 -3.63
CA ALA A 9 0.72 13.46 -3.21
C ALA A 9 -0.37 13.78 -4.26
N LEU A 10 -0.33 14.97 -4.87
CA LEU A 10 -1.25 15.34 -5.94
C LEU A 10 -1.01 14.52 -7.22
N ALA A 11 0.25 14.28 -7.58
CA ALA A 11 0.60 13.42 -8.71
C ALA A 11 0.24 11.93 -8.46
N ASN A 12 0.23 11.49 -7.21
CA ASN A 12 -0.05 10.11 -6.82
C ASN A 12 -1.16 10.04 -5.76
N ARG A 13 -2.39 10.40 -6.14
CA ARG A 13 -3.55 10.48 -5.22
C ARG A 13 -3.77 9.24 -4.33
N HIS A 14 -3.39 8.06 -4.80
CA HIS A 14 -3.57 6.80 -4.08
C HIS A 14 -2.38 6.42 -3.17
N TYR A 15 -1.37 7.27 -3.06
CA TYR A 15 -0.18 6.98 -2.26
C TYR A 15 -0.34 7.57 -0.86
N GLY A 16 -0.29 6.69 0.14
CA GLY A 16 -0.16 7.11 1.54
C GLY A 16 1.26 7.55 1.87
N TYR A 17 1.43 8.13 3.07
CA TYR A 17 2.70 8.68 3.56
C TYR A 17 3.91 7.75 3.48
N ARG A 18 3.70 6.42 3.55
CA ARG A 18 4.79 5.43 3.38
C ARG A 18 5.35 5.43 1.95
N ARG A 19 4.47 5.47 0.94
CA ARG A 19 4.89 5.50 -0.48
C ARG A 19 5.46 6.87 -0.84
N ILE A 20 4.88 7.95 -0.33
CA ILE A 20 5.43 9.30 -0.50
C ILE A 20 6.83 9.39 0.13
N GLY A 21 7.03 8.83 1.33
CA GLY A 21 8.36 8.73 1.96
C GLY A 21 9.39 7.98 1.11
N ALA A 22 8.99 6.89 0.44
CA ALA A 22 9.87 6.17 -0.48
C ALA A 22 10.21 6.99 -1.73
N LEU A 23 9.27 7.75 -2.29
CA LEU A 23 9.53 8.66 -3.42
C LEU A 23 10.50 9.79 -3.03
N LEU A 24 10.30 10.38 -1.86
CA LEU A 24 11.22 11.37 -1.29
C LEU A 24 12.64 10.80 -1.18
N GLY A 25 12.78 9.56 -0.68
CA GLY A 25 14.08 8.88 -0.60
C GLY A 25 14.74 8.66 -1.97
N ARG A 26 13.96 8.34 -3.01
CA ARG A 26 14.47 8.21 -4.40
C ARG A 26 14.95 9.54 -4.97
N GLU A 27 14.34 10.64 -4.55
CA GLU A 27 14.77 12.01 -4.90
C GLU A 27 15.91 12.53 -3.99
N GLY A 28 16.47 11.69 -3.12
CA GLY A 28 17.60 12.04 -2.25
C GLY A 28 17.22 12.70 -0.91
N TRP A 29 15.93 12.80 -0.60
CA TRP A 29 15.48 13.37 0.68
C TRP A 29 15.51 12.33 1.80
N GLN A 30 16.28 12.62 2.85
CA GLN A 30 16.27 11.82 4.09
C GLN A 30 15.25 12.40 5.08
N VAL A 31 14.01 11.92 5.02
CA VAL A 31 12.90 12.43 5.84
C VAL A 31 12.25 11.29 6.61
N ASN A 32 12.12 11.46 7.92
CA ASN A 32 11.41 10.50 8.77
C ASN A 32 9.94 10.40 8.36
N HIS A 33 9.43 9.17 8.22
CA HIS A 33 8.04 8.89 7.86
C HIS A 33 7.01 9.57 8.79
N LYS A 34 7.35 9.82 10.06
CA LYS A 34 6.50 10.55 11.01
C LYS A 34 6.27 12.00 10.57
N ARG A 35 7.30 12.64 10.01
CA ARG A 35 7.21 14.02 9.49
C ARG A 35 6.37 14.08 8.23
N VAL A 36 6.52 13.10 7.34
CA VAL A 36 5.69 12.98 6.13
C VAL A 36 4.22 12.80 6.51
N LEU A 37 3.93 11.89 7.45
CA LEU A 37 2.57 11.65 7.94
C LEU A 37 1.95 12.93 8.53
N ARG A 38 2.69 13.67 9.36
CA ARG A 38 2.21 14.92 9.96
C ARG A 38 1.85 15.95 8.90
N VAL A 39 2.77 16.23 7.97
CA VAL A 39 2.55 17.21 6.89
C VAL A 39 1.34 16.81 6.03
N MET A 40 1.25 15.55 5.62
CA MET A 40 0.10 15.08 4.84
C MET A 40 -1.22 15.13 5.62
N GLY A 41 -1.18 14.91 6.94
CA GLY A 41 -2.36 15.04 7.80
C GLY A 41 -2.83 16.48 7.92
N GLU A 42 -1.92 17.42 8.19
CA GLU A 42 -2.20 18.86 8.27
C GLU A 42 -2.78 19.42 6.96
N ASP A 43 -2.28 18.95 5.82
CA ASP A 43 -2.72 19.41 4.50
C ASP A 43 -3.92 18.62 3.95
N ASN A 44 -4.52 17.73 4.75
CA ASN A 44 -5.61 16.84 4.33
C ASN A 44 -5.30 16.01 3.06
N LEU A 45 -4.04 15.60 2.90
CA LEU A 45 -3.52 14.81 1.79
C LEU A 45 -3.47 13.30 2.11
N LEU A 46 -4.11 12.87 3.19
CA LEU A 46 -4.15 11.45 3.53
C LEU A 46 -4.92 10.68 2.46
N CYS A 47 -4.31 9.62 1.95
CA CYS A 47 -4.93 8.76 0.95
C CYS A 47 -6.24 8.20 1.50
N LEU A 48 -7.36 8.71 1.01
CA LEU A 48 -8.68 8.14 1.22
C LEU A 48 -8.77 6.87 0.39
N ARG A 49 -8.54 5.73 1.03
CA ARG A 49 -8.77 4.44 0.38
C ARG A 49 -10.27 4.31 0.14
N THR A 50 -10.68 4.08 -1.10
CA THR A 50 -12.05 3.67 -1.39
C THR A 50 -12.38 2.48 -0.50
N ARG A 51 -13.60 2.44 0.05
CA ARG A 51 -14.05 1.30 0.85
C ARG A 51 -13.79 0.03 0.02
N PRO A 52 -13.26 -1.04 0.63
CA PRO A 52 -13.13 -2.31 -0.08
C PRO A 52 -14.51 -2.69 -0.66
N PHE A 53 -14.51 -3.33 -1.83
CA PHE A 53 -15.74 -3.79 -2.46
C PHE A 53 -16.52 -4.71 -1.50
N VAL A 54 -17.83 -4.44 -1.36
CA VAL A 54 -18.79 -5.21 -0.55
C VAL A 54 -20.01 -5.48 -1.45
N PRO A 55 -20.52 -6.73 -1.58
CA PRO A 55 -20.23 -7.90 -0.76
C PRO A 55 -18.83 -8.48 -1.00
N ARG A 56 -18.21 -8.98 0.07
CA ARG A 56 -16.94 -9.68 -0.03
C ARG A 56 -17.19 -10.93 -0.88
N THR A 57 -16.67 -10.96 -2.11
CA THR A 57 -16.88 -12.08 -3.06
C THR A 57 -16.31 -13.40 -2.58
N THR A 58 -15.48 -13.36 -1.53
CA THR A 58 -14.87 -14.53 -0.89
C THR A 58 -15.27 -14.56 0.58
N ASP A 59 -16.05 -15.55 0.97
CA ASP A 59 -16.21 -15.91 2.39
C ASP A 59 -14.98 -16.70 2.84
N SER A 60 -13.97 -16.02 3.39
CA SER A 60 -12.80 -16.71 3.96
C SER A 60 -13.05 -17.26 5.36
N ARG A 61 -14.22 -17.00 5.97
CA ARG A 61 -14.60 -17.49 7.30
C ARG A 61 -15.57 -18.67 7.21
N HIS A 62 -15.52 -19.39 6.10
CA HIS A 62 -16.36 -20.55 5.88
C HIS A 62 -15.91 -21.76 6.71
N SER A 63 -16.83 -22.67 7.01
CA SER A 63 -16.54 -23.92 7.71
C SER A 63 -16.01 -25.05 6.80
N TRP A 64 -15.93 -24.82 5.49
CA TRP A 64 -15.41 -25.82 4.55
C TRP A 64 -13.96 -26.19 4.86
N ARG A 65 -13.62 -27.46 4.63
CA ARG A 65 -12.25 -27.97 4.79
C ARG A 65 -11.30 -27.24 3.84
N VAL A 66 -10.24 -26.64 4.39
CA VAL A 66 -9.15 -26.07 3.60
C VAL A 66 -8.34 -27.21 2.98
N VAL A 67 -8.33 -27.29 1.65
CA VAL A 67 -7.52 -28.28 0.92
C VAL A 67 -6.05 -27.82 0.88
N PRO A 68 -5.08 -28.74 1.05
CA PRO A 68 -3.67 -28.37 0.98
C PRO A 68 -3.28 -27.94 -0.44
N ASN A 69 -2.35 -26.99 -0.54
CA ASN A 69 -1.75 -26.62 -1.82
C ASN A 69 -0.80 -27.73 -2.30
N LEU A 70 -1.29 -28.60 -3.19
CA LEU A 70 -0.53 -29.74 -3.73
C LEU A 70 0.69 -29.30 -4.57
N ALA A 71 0.63 -28.12 -5.20
CA ALA A 71 1.74 -27.61 -5.99
C ALA A 71 2.97 -27.26 -5.14
N ARG A 72 2.81 -27.03 -3.82
CA ARG A 72 3.94 -26.75 -2.92
C ARG A 72 4.92 -27.92 -2.83
N GLY A 73 4.44 -29.15 -2.99
CA GLY A 73 5.27 -30.37 -2.91
C GLY A 73 5.52 -31.03 -4.27
N MET A 74 5.12 -30.38 -5.37
CA MET A 74 5.39 -30.91 -6.70
C MET A 74 6.88 -30.75 -7.03
N GLU A 75 7.50 -31.84 -7.47
CA GLU A 75 8.79 -31.78 -8.15
C GLU A 75 8.56 -31.44 -9.62
N LEU A 76 9.12 -30.32 -10.07
CA LEU A 76 9.07 -29.92 -11.47
C LEU A 76 9.98 -30.84 -12.27
N THR A 77 9.38 -31.69 -13.10
CA THR A 77 10.08 -32.72 -13.89
C THR A 77 10.30 -32.31 -15.35
N GLY A 78 10.21 -31.01 -15.67
CA GLY A 78 10.43 -30.52 -17.02
C GLY A 78 10.93 -29.08 -17.08
N VAL A 79 12.08 -28.90 -17.72
CA VAL A 79 12.46 -27.72 -18.50
C VAL A 79 12.40 -28.13 -19.96
#